data_AF-A0AAW7W9N3-F1
#
_entry.id   AF-A0AAW7W9N3-F1
#
_cell.length_a   1.000
_cell.length_b   1.000
_cell.length_c   1.000
_cell.angle_alpha   90.00
_cell.angle_beta   90.00
_cell.angle_gamma   90.00
#
_symmetry.space_group_name_H-M   'P 1'
#
loop_
_entity.id
_entity.type
_entity.pdbx_description
1 polymer ?
#
loop_
_entity_poly.entity_id
_entity_poly.type
_entity_poly.pdbx_seq_one_letter_code
_entity_poly.pdbx_strand_id
1 'polypeptide(L)'
;MRLYIKGDYTKEIPFDYMELAKRMWFEEKDGIEPDLSYAGFLELPIEKLSIHLELDKETHGDRWKSVQIKEGIKYDFLSHKSEYIQLDYEDAMMSDFREKGECLRIASKHLDLLTVDKRAMYIMALEIATAIDGKISEDDKKTWLTVEEFKEKHQDILSLTFDEANEMSLEEISFMDDVRDPVWEEDDRRNEEYIKIHGEPVYDDEEGE
;
A
#
# COMPACT_ATOMS: atom_id res chain seq x y z
N MET A 1 -7.02 -3.56 4.82
CA MET A 1 -6.07 -4.69 4.89
C MET A 1 -4.76 -4.11 5.39
N ARG A 2 -4.05 -4.83 6.28
CA ARG A 2 -2.83 -4.32 6.92
C ARG A 2 -1.75 -5.40 6.93
N LEU A 3 -0.52 -4.99 6.63
CA LEU A 3 0.69 -5.78 6.81
C LEU A 3 1.68 -4.97 7.62
N TYR A 4 2.50 -5.63 8.42
CA TYR A 4 3.53 -4.99 9.22
C TYR A 4 4.89 -5.56 8.89
N ILE A 5 5.92 -4.72 8.86
CA ILE A 5 7.29 -5.11 8.51
C ILE A 5 8.24 -4.62 9.60
N LYS A 6 8.98 -5.56 10.18
CA LYS A 6 10.09 -5.26 11.11
C LYS A 6 11.41 -5.78 10.57
N GLY A 7 12.46 -4.98 10.66
CA GLY A 7 13.78 -5.34 10.14
C GLY A 7 14.88 -4.45 10.68
N ASP A 8 16.03 -4.49 10.00
CA ASP A 8 17.17 -3.64 10.27
C ASP A 8 16.97 -2.26 9.63
N TYR A 9 16.44 -1.31 10.42
CA TYR A 9 16.22 0.06 9.99
C TYR A 9 17.50 0.89 9.78
N THR A 10 18.69 0.28 9.93
CA THR A 10 19.96 0.91 9.54
C THR A 10 20.33 0.66 8.09
N LYS A 11 19.56 -0.20 7.38
CA LYS A 11 19.72 -0.48 5.95
C LYS A 11 19.10 0.61 5.09
N GLU A 12 19.59 0.72 3.87
CA GLU A 12 19.04 1.62 2.85
C GLU A 12 18.14 0.83 1.89
N ILE A 13 17.07 1.48 1.42
CA ILE A 13 16.22 0.95 0.36
C ILE A 13 16.92 1.24 -0.97
N PRO A 14 17.28 0.23 -1.79
CA PRO A 14 18.15 0.43 -2.95
C PRO A 14 17.37 0.82 -4.22
N PHE A 15 16.16 1.34 -4.07
CA PHE A 15 15.27 1.68 -5.17
C PHE A 15 14.36 2.85 -4.80
N ASP A 16 13.94 3.62 -5.79
CA ASP A 16 12.98 4.70 -5.60
C ASP A 16 11.51 4.22 -5.64
N TYR A 17 10.57 5.14 -5.44
CA TYR A 17 9.14 4.84 -5.47
C TYR A 17 8.66 4.29 -6.82
N MET A 18 9.26 4.72 -7.94
CA MET A 18 8.86 4.33 -9.28
C MET A 18 9.35 2.91 -9.60
N GLU A 19 10.59 2.59 -9.23
CA GLU A 19 11.12 1.23 -9.29
C GLU A 19 10.30 0.27 -8.42
N LEU A 20 9.91 0.70 -7.21
CA LEU A 20 9.01 -0.08 -6.36
C LEU A 20 7.66 -0.31 -7.03
N ALA A 21 7.04 0.74 -7.57
CA ALA A 21 5.76 0.63 -8.26
C ALA A 21 5.82 -0.28 -9.50
N LYS A 22 6.89 -0.20 -10.29
CA LYS A 22 7.13 -1.10 -11.43
C LYS A 22 7.23 -2.56 -11.01
N ARG A 23 7.85 -2.85 -9.86
CA ARG A 23 7.89 -4.22 -9.30
C ARG A 23 6.51 -4.67 -8.84
N MET A 24 5.75 -3.79 -8.18
CA MET A 24 4.41 -4.09 -7.67
C MET A 24 3.42 -4.44 -8.79
N TRP A 25 3.38 -3.63 -9.84
CA TRP A 25 2.42 -3.78 -10.93
C TRP A 25 3.06 -4.39 -12.17
N PHE A 26 3.83 -3.61 -12.92
CA PHE A 26 4.55 -4.02 -14.13
C PHE A 26 5.56 -2.95 -14.54
N GLU A 27 6.58 -3.32 -15.32
CA GLU A 27 7.56 -2.35 -15.85
C GLU A 27 6.97 -1.49 -16.98
N GLU A 28 6.34 -2.15 -17.95
CA GLU A 28 5.65 -1.53 -19.08
C GLU A 28 4.52 -2.46 -19.53
N LYS A 29 3.39 -1.88 -19.91
CA LYS A 29 2.25 -2.59 -20.51
C LYS A 29 1.81 -1.84 -21.76
N ASP A 30 1.74 -2.53 -22.89
CA ASP A 30 1.30 -1.96 -24.18
C ASP A 30 2.08 -0.68 -24.60
N GLY A 31 3.36 -0.56 -24.23
CA GLY A 31 4.17 0.63 -24.51
C GLY A 31 4.03 1.77 -23.49
N ILE A 32 3.33 1.53 -22.38
CA ILE A 32 2.98 2.53 -21.37
C ILE A 32 3.47 2.06 -19.99
N GLU A 33 4.20 2.92 -19.29
CA GLU A 33 4.58 2.68 -17.88
C GLU A 33 3.33 2.74 -16.97
N PRO A 34 3.40 2.21 -15.74
CA PRO A 34 2.30 2.35 -14.78
C PRO A 34 1.87 3.81 -14.62
N ASP A 35 0.57 4.08 -14.76
CA ASP A 35 0.02 5.42 -14.55
C ASP A 35 -0.36 5.54 -13.07
N LEU A 36 0.43 6.31 -12.33
CA LEU A 36 0.44 6.30 -10.89
C LEU A 36 0.14 7.68 -10.32
N SER A 37 -0.73 7.71 -9.32
CA SER A 37 -0.76 8.81 -8.35
C SER A 37 0.07 8.44 -7.13
N TYR A 38 0.86 9.39 -6.62
CA TYR A 38 1.69 9.18 -5.45
C TYR A 38 1.67 10.36 -4.48
N ALA A 39 1.96 10.08 -3.21
CA ALA A 39 2.23 11.07 -2.18
C ALA A 39 3.30 10.55 -1.21
N GLY A 40 4.19 11.41 -0.72
CA GLY A 40 5.29 11.04 0.18
C GLY A 40 6.67 11.23 -0.44
N PHE A 41 7.66 10.54 0.11
CA PHE A 41 9.07 10.68 -0.27
C PHE A 41 9.43 9.82 -1.48
N LEU A 42 10.05 10.42 -2.49
CA LEU A 42 10.41 9.72 -3.73
C LEU A 42 11.58 8.74 -3.55
N GLU A 43 12.55 9.06 -2.69
CA GLU A 43 13.77 8.28 -2.45
C GLU A 43 13.64 7.25 -1.31
N LEU A 44 12.44 7.07 -0.76
CA LEU A 44 12.14 6.07 0.27
C LEU A 44 13.14 6.03 1.46
N PRO A 45 13.46 7.16 2.11
CA PRO A 45 14.41 7.19 3.23
C PRO A 45 13.89 6.36 4.41
N ILE A 46 14.67 5.38 4.88
CA ILE A 46 14.20 4.40 5.87
C ILE A 46 13.81 5.04 7.20
N GLU A 47 14.39 6.17 7.59
CA GLU A 47 14.14 6.85 8.86
C GLU A 47 12.80 7.58 8.90
N LYS A 48 12.31 8.00 7.73
CA LYS A 48 11.04 8.73 7.53
C LYS A 48 10.23 8.12 6.39
N LEU A 49 10.27 6.79 6.28
CA LEU A 49 9.65 6.10 5.17
C LEU A 49 8.15 6.40 5.15
N SER A 50 7.72 7.05 4.07
CA SER A 50 6.32 7.30 3.78
C SER A 50 6.12 7.44 2.27
N ILE A 51 5.34 6.54 1.70
CA ILE A 51 4.95 6.57 0.29
C ILE A 51 3.57 5.94 0.13
N HIS A 52 2.69 6.64 -0.59
CA HIS A 52 1.35 6.17 -0.91
C HIS A 52 1.26 6.08 -2.43
N LEU A 53 0.79 4.95 -2.94
CA LEU A 53 0.73 4.66 -4.37
C LEU A 53 -0.68 4.21 -4.76
N GLU A 54 -1.14 4.72 -5.90
CA GLU A 54 -2.38 4.33 -6.56
C GLU A 54 -2.10 4.08 -8.04
N LEU A 55 -2.40 2.88 -8.55
CA LEU A 55 -2.44 2.61 -9.98
C LEU A 55 -3.81 2.98 -10.54
N ASP A 56 -3.85 3.79 -11.60
CA ASP A 56 -5.05 3.95 -12.42
C ASP A 56 -5.26 2.69 -13.27
N LYS A 57 -6.24 1.86 -12.89
CA LYS A 57 -6.55 0.62 -13.60
C LYS A 57 -7.22 0.89 -14.95
N GLU A 58 -7.94 2.00 -15.11
CA GLU A 58 -8.70 2.30 -16.32
C GLU A 58 -7.79 2.64 -17.52
N THR A 59 -6.58 3.16 -17.27
CA THR A 59 -5.59 3.44 -18.32
C THR A 59 -4.91 2.16 -18.83
N HIS A 60 -4.89 1.11 -18.00
CA HIS A 60 -4.27 -0.17 -18.31
C HIS A 60 -5.29 -1.29 -18.61
N GLY A 61 -6.58 -0.96 -18.64
CA GLY A 61 -7.65 -1.89 -19.00
C GLY A 61 -9.01 -1.21 -19.15
N ASP A 62 -9.44 -0.96 -20.39
CA ASP A 62 -10.73 -0.32 -20.69
C ASP A 62 -11.95 -1.00 -20.07
N ARG A 63 -11.85 -2.31 -19.77
CA ARG A 63 -12.93 -3.08 -19.12
C ARG A 63 -13.28 -2.52 -17.73
N TRP A 64 -12.32 -1.92 -17.02
CA TRP A 64 -12.55 -1.28 -15.73
C TRP A 64 -13.55 -0.13 -15.80
N LYS A 65 -13.64 0.58 -16.93
CA LYS A 65 -14.57 1.70 -17.16
C LYS A 65 -16.04 1.28 -17.19
N SER A 66 -16.29 -0.02 -17.41
CA SER A 66 -17.65 -0.57 -17.56
C SER A 66 -17.90 -1.81 -16.70
N VAL A 67 -16.99 -2.12 -15.77
CA VAL A 67 -17.11 -3.32 -14.94
C VAL A 67 -18.31 -3.18 -14.00
N GLN A 68 -19.07 -4.26 -13.84
CA GLN A 68 -20.25 -4.25 -13.00
C GLN A 68 -19.87 -4.49 -11.54
N ILE A 69 -20.13 -3.49 -10.70
CA ILE A 69 -19.98 -3.58 -9.25
C ILE A 69 -21.18 -4.33 -8.66
N LYS A 70 -20.98 -5.05 -7.56
CA LYS A 70 -22.03 -5.76 -6.82
C LYS A 70 -23.22 -4.84 -6.50
N GLU A 71 -24.43 -5.34 -6.73
CA GLU A 71 -25.66 -4.61 -6.42
C GLU A 71 -25.77 -4.30 -4.92
N GLY A 72 -26.19 -3.08 -4.58
CA GLY A 72 -26.39 -2.65 -3.19
C GLY A 72 -25.19 -1.98 -2.54
N ILE A 73 -24.03 -1.95 -3.20
CA ILE A 73 -22.90 -1.11 -2.81
C ILE A 73 -23.31 0.38 -2.99
N LYS A 74 -23.27 1.15 -1.89
CA LYS A 74 -23.81 2.53 -1.83
C LYS A 74 -22.87 3.59 -2.40
N TYR A 75 -21.57 3.37 -2.28
CA TYR A 75 -20.51 4.20 -2.83
C TYR A 75 -19.81 3.38 -3.88
N ASP A 76 -19.44 3.94 -5.03
CA ASP A 76 -18.59 3.22 -5.98
C ASP A 76 -17.48 2.51 -5.20
N PHE A 77 -17.21 1.23 -5.47
CA PHE A 77 -16.20 0.48 -4.71
C PHE A 77 -14.83 1.19 -4.73
N LEU A 78 -14.62 2.11 -5.70
CA LEU A 78 -13.43 2.94 -5.97
C LEU A 78 -12.16 2.15 -6.27
N SER A 79 -11.92 1.04 -5.57
CA SER A 79 -10.88 0.05 -5.83
C SER A 79 -10.84 -0.39 -7.30
N HIS A 80 -12.00 -0.45 -7.97
CA HIS A 80 -12.08 -0.74 -9.41
C HIS A 80 -11.37 0.29 -10.32
N LYS A 81 -11.16 1.51 -9.84
CA LYS A 81 -10.40 2.57 -10.51
C LYS A 81 -8.97 2.57 -10.01
N SER A 82 -8.81 2.67 -8.70
CA SER A 82 -7.51 2.65 -8.03
C SER A 82 -7.66 2.16 -6.60
N GLU A 83 -6.65 1.46 -6.11
CA GLU A 83 -6.54 1.10 -4.70
C GLU A 83 -5.42 1.91 -4.06
N TYR A 84 -5.68 2.43 -2.87
CA TYR A 84 -4.69 3.20 -2.12
C TYR A 84 -3.85 2.28 -1.27
N ILE A 85 -2.57 2.13 -1.62
CA ILE A 85 -1.60 1.32 -0.89
C ILE A 85 -0.59 2.28 -0.25
N GLN A 86 -0.65 2.39 1.07
CA GLN A 86 0.21 3.25 1.89
C GLN A 86 1.29 2.41 2.56
N LEU A 87 2.55 2.85 2.49
CA LEU A 87 3.67 2.33 3.26
C LEU A 87 4.25 3.46 4.11
N ASP A 88 4.03 3.39 5.42
CA ASP A 88 4.56 4.35 6.39
C ASP A 88 5.09 3.62 7.62
N TYR A 89 5.73 4.32 8.55
CA TYR A 89 5.78 3.82 9.93
C TYR A 89 4.39 3.83 10.55
N GLU A 90 4.12 2.85 11.42
CA GLU A 90 3.00 2.99 12.34
C GLU A 90 3.08 4.35 13.05
N ASP A 91 1.93 4.95 13.31
CA ASP A 91 1.78 6.22 14.01
C ASP A 91 2.36 7.49 13.34
N ALA A 92 3.29 7.36 12.38
CA ALA A 92 4.06 8.47 11.84
C ALA A 92 3.27 9.46 10.97
N MET A 93 2.22 8.99 10.29
CA MET A 93 1.38 9.85 9.43
C MET A 93 0.83 11.07 10.18
N MET A 94 0.69 10.97 11.51
CA MET A 94 -0.05 11.92 12.32
C MET A 94 0.84 12.77 13.22
N SER A 95 2.17 12.68 13.08
CA SER A 95 3.09 13.17 14.10
C SER A 95 4.35 13.85 13.56
N ASP A 96 4.39 14.23 12.28
CA ASP A 96 5.61 14.72 11.61
C ASP A 96 6.86 13.87 11.90
N PHE A 97 6.66 12.56 12.12
CA PHE A 97 7.64 11.56 12.56
C PHE A 97 8.25 11.75 13.97
N ARG A 98 7.74 12.68 14.79
CA ARG A 98 8.09 12.81 16.22
C ARG A 98 7.62 11.63 17.04
N GLU A 99 6.47 11.07 16.67
CA GLU A 99 5.91 9.85 17.25
C GLU A 99 5.71 8.80 16.15
N LYS A 100 6.49 7.72 16.18
CA LYS A 100 6.29 6.62 15.27
C LYS A 100 6.37 5.29 16.01
N GLY A 101 5.57 4.34 15.59
CA GLY A 101 5.59 2.98 16.08
C GLY A 101 6.87 2.25 15.67
N GLU A 102 7.03 1.06 16.21
CA GLU A 102 8.27 0.28 16.09
C GLU A 102 8.40 -0.45 14.75
N CYS A 103 7.36 -0.44 13.91
CA CYS A 103 7.40 -1.12 12.63
C CYS A 103 6.77 -0.32 11.48
N LEU A 104 7.13 -0.73 10.26
CA LEU A 104 6.49 -0.22 9.05
C LEU A 104 5.13 -0.90 8.89
N ARG A 105 4.17 -0.16 8.36
CA ARG A 105 2.81 -0.60 8.07
C ARG A 105 2.53 -0.38 6.59
N ILE A 106 2.14 -1.45 5.91
CA ILE A 106 1.46 -1.34 4.63
C ILE A 106 -0.03 -1.42 4.88
N ALA A 107 -0.80 -0.43 4.47
CA ALA A 107 -2.23 -0.35 4.69
C ALA A 107 -2.98 0.02 3.41
N SER A 108 -4.24 -0.37 3.36
CA SER A 108 -5.17 0.00 2.28
C SER A 108 -6.53 0.39 2.82
N LYS A 109 -7.28 1.15 2.01
CA LYS A 109 -8.64 1.64 2.29
C LYS A 109 -9.65 0.52 2.52
N HIS A 110 -9.49 -0.64 1.90
CA HIS A 110 -10.45 -1.74 1.99
C HIS A 110 -9.87 -2.92 2.79
N LEU A 111 -10.74 -3.63 3.55
CA LEU A 111 -10.36 -4.84 4.30
C LEU A 111 -10.04 -6.02 3.38
N ASP A 112 -10.79 -6.14 2.29
CA ASP A 112 -10.53 -7.10 1.23
C ASP A 112 -10.20 -6.34 -0.06
N LEU A 113 -9.22 -6.85 -0.79
CA LEU A 113 -8.63 -6.20 -1.95
C LEU A 113 -8.85 -7.07 -3.18
N LEU A 114 -9.00 -6.40 -4.33
CA LEU A 114 -8.91 -7.09 -5.61
C LEU A 114 -7.56 -7.80 -5.71
N THR A 115 -7.53 -8.93 -6.38
CA THR A 115 -6.37 -9.81 -6.54
C THR A 115 -5.18 -9.05 -7.10
N VAL A 116 -5.40 -8.13 -8.04
CA VAL A 116 -4.36 -7.25 -8.62
C VAL A 116 -3.72 -6.33 -7.57
N ASP A 117 -4.52 -5.78 -6.66
CA ASP A 117 -4.05 -4.87 -5.61
C ASP A 117 -3.43 -5.64 -4.45
N LYS A 118 -4.02 -6.78 -4.07
CA LYS A 118 -3.45 -7.69 -3.06
C LYS A 118 -2.08 -8.19 -3.49
N ARG A 119 -1.91 -8.57 -4.76
CA ARG A 119 -0.62 -8.94 -5.35
C ARG A 119 0.38 -7.79 -5.24
N ALA A 120 0.00 -6.58 -5.64
CA ALA A 120 0.85 -5.40 -5.55
C ALA A 120 1.28 -5.10 -4.10
N MET A 121 0.34 -5.17 -3.15
CA MET A 121 0.59 -5.00 -1.71
C MET A 121 1.57 -6.04 -1.17
N TYR A 122 1.44 -7.31 -1.59
CA TYR A 122 2.35 -8.39 -1.21
C TYR A 122 3.74 -8.23 -1.80
N ILE A 123 3.86 -7.80 -3.05
CA ILE A 123 5.15 -7.50 -3.66
C ILE A 123 5.82 -6.33 -2.92
N MET A 124 5.10 -5.26 -2.62
CA MET A 124 5.61 -4.16 -1.81
C MET A 124 6.16 -4.68 -0.46
N ALA A 125 5.41 -5.53 0.23
CA ALA A 125 5.86 -6.10 1.51
C ALA A 125 7.15 -6.91 1.36
N LEU A 126 7.27 -7.70 0.31
CA LEU A 126 8.46 -8.49 0.02
C LEU A 126 9.67 -7.63 -0.34
N GLU A 127 9.51 -6.64 -1.20
CA GLU A 127 10.61 -5.75 -1.63
C GLU A 127 11.18 -4.99 -0.43
N ILE A 128 10.30 -4.40 0.39
CA ILE A 128 10.70 -3.66 1.59
C ILE A 128 11.34 -4.59 2.62
N ALA A 129 10.68 -5.71 2.97
CA ALA A 129 11.24 -6.67 3.92
C ALA A 129 12.58 -7.23 3.44
N THR A 130 12.76 -7.49 2.15
CA THR A 130 14.05 -7.93 1.59
C THR A 130 15.12 -6.86 1.74
N ALA A 131 14.82 -5.60 1.44
CA ALA A 131 15.78 -4.50 1.52
C ALA A 131 16.34 -4.29 2.93
N ILE A 132 15.52 -4.53 3.97
CA ILE A 132 15.89 -4.27 5.36
C ILE A 132 16.14 -5.54 6.19
N ASP A 133 16.41 -6.69 5.55
CA ASP A 133 16.60 -7.98 6.24
C ASP A 133 15.44 -8.29 7.23
N GLY A 134 14.21 -7.96 6.83
CA GLY A 134 13.03 -7.91 7.66
C GLY A 134 12.15 -9.16 7.63
N LYS A 135 11.08 -9.08 8.42
CA LYS A 135 9.99 -10.07 8.53
C LYS A 135 8.65 -9.39 8.40
N ILE A 136 7.66 -10.13 7.91
CA ILE A 136 6.32 -9.63 7.60
C ILE A 136 5.31 -10.26 8.57
N SER A 137 4.36 -9.46 9.05
CA SER A 137 3.22 -9.90 9.85
C SER A 137 1.91 -9.51 9.19
N GLU A 138 0.92 -10.41 9.26
CA GLU A 138 -0.40 -10.25 8.65
C GLU A 138 -1.53 -10.35 9.67
N ASP A 139 -1.18 -10.61 10.93
CA ASP A 139 -2.11 -10.97 12.00
C ASP A 139 -2.00 -10.02 13.19
N ASP A 140 -1.75 -8.75 12.88
CA ASP A 140 -1.54 -7.67 13.85
C ASP A 140 -0.35 -7.95 14.78
N LYS A 141 0.81 -8.21 14.16
CA LYS A 141 2.12 -8.38 14.81
C LYS A 141 2.24 -9.61 15.71
N LYS A 142 1.26 -10.52 15.72
CA LYS A 142 1.26 -11.74 16.55
C LYS A 142 2.27 -12.76 16.06
N THR A 143 2.37 -12.96 14.75
CA THR A 143 3.36 -13.83 14.11
C THR A 143 4.15 -13.06 13.07
N TRP A 144 5.37 -13.53 12.78
CA TRP A 144 6.32 -12.88 11.88
C TRP A 144 6.94 -13.93 10.96
N LEU A 145 6.62 -13.81 9.67
CA LEU A 145 7.10 -14.67 8.60
C LEU A 145 8.40 -14.10 8.03
N THR A 146 9.36 -14.96 7.70
CA THR A 146 10.48 -14.54 6.83
C THR A 146 9.97 -14.22 5.42
N VAL A 147 10.82 -13.58 4.62
CA VAL A 147 10.54 -13.31 3.20
C VAL A 147 10.20 -14.61 2.45
N GLU A 148 10.92 -15.69 2.72
CA GLU A 148 10.69 -17.00 2.10
C GLU A 148 9.38 -17.64 2.56
N GLU A 149 9.09 -17.61 3.86
CA GLU A 149 7.83 -18.15 4.40
C GLU A 149 6.62 -17.39 3.86
N PHE A 150 6.71 -16.06 3.73
CA PHE A 150 5.65 -15.24 3.13
C PHE A 150 5.47 -15.55 1.65
N LYS A 151 6.57 -15.69 0.88
CA LYS A 151 6.55 -16.08 -0.54
C LYS A 151 5.90 -17.44 -0.75
N GLU A 152 6.25 -18.44 0.06
CA GLU A 152 5.67 -19.78 -0.03
C GLU A 152 4.18 -19.77 0.33
N LYS A 153 3.81 -19.05 1.39
CA LYS A 153 2.42 -18.97 1.87
C LYS A 153 1.47 -18.35 0.83
N HIS A 154 1.91 -17.29 0.14
CA HIS A 154 1.10 -16.54 -0.84
C HIS A 154 1.55 -16.76 -2.28
N GLN A 155 2.14 -17.93 -2.56
CA GLN A 155 2.68 -18.26 -3.87
C GLN A 155 1.60 -18.23 -4.96
N ASP A 156 0.38 -18.61 -4.64
CA ASP A 156 -0.77 -18.58 -5.54
C ASP A 156 -1.06 -17.18 -6.09
N ILE A 157 -0.92 -16.15 -5.26
CA ILE A 157 -1.10 -14.74 -5.67
C ILE A 157 0.18 -14.17 -6.27
N LEU A 158 1.33 -14.42 -5.64
CA LEU A 158 2.62 -13.87 -6.05
C LEU A 158 3.14 -14.43 -7.39
N SER A 159 2.70 -15.62 -7.78
CA SER A 159 3.08 -16.23 -9.06
C SER A 159 2.31 -15.69 -10.26
N LEU A 160 1.20 -14.98 -10.04
CA LEU A 160 0.41 -14.37 -11.10
C LEU A 160 1.23 -13.28 -11.79
N THR A 161 1.06 -13.16 -13.10
CA THR A 161 1.37 -11.94 -13.83
C THR A 161 0.37 -10.84 -13.46
N PHE A 162 0.68 -9.59 -13.84
CA PHE A 162 -0.28 -8.50 -13.70
C PHE A 162 -1.59 -8.81 -14.44
N ASP A 163 -1.52 -9.26 -15.69
CA ASP A 163 -2.70 -9.54 -16.51
C ASP A 163 -3.56 -10.66 -15.92
N GLU A 164 -2.96 -11.74 -15.40
CA GLU A 164 -3.71 -12.81 -14.75
C GLU A 164 -4.42 -12.32 -13.49
N ALA A 165 -3.72 -11.56 -12.63
CA ALA A 165 -4.32 -10.97 -11.43
C ALA A 165 -5.41 -9.95 -11.79
N ASN A 166 -5.23 -9.17 -12.85
CA ASN A 166 -6.20 -8.21 -13.36
C ASN A 166 -7.47 -8.88 -13.89
N GLU A 167 -7.33 -9.98 -14.64
CA GLU A 167 -8.48 -10.76 -15.14
C GLU A 167 -9.28 -11.38 -14.00
N MET A 168 -8.62 -11.97 -13.00
CA MET A 168 -9.29 -12.46 -11.79
C MET A 168 -10.05 -11.34 -11.07
N SER A 169 -9.44 -10.15 -11.01
CA SER A 169 -10.04 -8.98 -10.37
C SER A 169 -11.32 -8.50 -11.07
N LEU A 170 -11.35 -8.57 -12.40
CA LEU A 170 -12.55 -8.24 -13.19
C LEU A 170 -13.70 -9.24 -12.98
N GLU A 171 -13.39 -10.49 -12.63
CA GLU A 171 -14.40 -11.50 -12.31
C GLU A 171 -14.93 -11.36 -10.87
N GLU A 172 -14.04 -11.11 -9.90
CA GLU A 172 -14.39 -11.13 -8.48
C GLU A 172 -15.13 -9.88 -8.01
N ILE A 173 -14.88 -8.71 -8.62
CA ILE A 173 -15.44 -7.42 -8.18
C ILE A 173 -16.97 -7.41 -8.07
N SER A 174 -17.66 -8.16 -8.93
CA SER A 174 -19.12 -8.24 -8.91
C SER A 174 -19.69 -8.98 -7.68
N PHE A 175 -18.81 -9.64 -6.91
CA PHE A 175 -19.14 -10.41 -5.70
C PHE A 175 -18.56 -9.81 -4.42
N MET A 176 -17.57 -8.91 -4.54
CA MET A 176 -16.90 -8.27 -3.41
C MET A 176 -17.82 -7.32 -2.65
N ASP A 177 -17.58 -7.20 -1.35
CA ASP A 177 -18.22 -6.20 -0.49
C ASP A 177 -17.30 -4.98 -0.32
N ASP A 178 -17.89 -3.78 -0.34
CA ASP A 178 -17.20 -2.55 0.03
C ASP A 178 -17.08 -2.44 1.55
N VAL A 179 -16.07 -3.11 2.11
CA VAL A 179 -15.77 -3.05 3.54
C VAL A 179 -14.51 -2.23 3.76
N ARG A 180 -14.70 -1.01 4.27
CA ARG A 180 -13.62 -0.08 4.58
C ARG A 180 -12.86 -0.51 5.84
N ASP A 181 -11.55 -0.37 5.79
CA ASP A 181 -10.69 -0.59 6.95
C ASP A 181 -10.84 0.60 7.93
N PRO A 182 -11.10 0.36 9.24
CA PRO A 182 -11.25 1.44 10.23
C PRO A 182 -9.94 2.19 10.52
N VAL A 183 -8.83 1.82 9.89
CA VAL A 183 -7.51 2.44 10.09
C VAL A 183 -7.53 3.96 9.92
N TRP A 184 -8.34 4.48 9.01
CA TRP A 184 -8.44 5.92 8.75
C TRP A 184 -9.12 6.65 9.91
N GLU A 185 -10.19 6.07 10.46
CA GLU A 185 -10.85 6.62 11.66
C GLU A 185 -9.96 6.49 12.91
N GLU A 186 -9.08 5.48 12.96
CA GLU A 186 -8.05 5.34 13.99
C GLU A 186 -6.97 6.43 13.85
N ASP A 187 -6.45 6.64 12.64
CA ASP A 187 -5.42 7.63 12.34
C ASP A 187 -5.94 9.07 12.55
N ASP A 188 -7.18 9.39 12.14
CA ASP A 188 -7.83 10.69 12.39
C ASP A 188 -7.95 10.99 13.88
N ARG A 189 -8.44 10.02 14.67
CA ARG A 189 -8.54 10.17 16.13
C ARG A 189 -7.17 10.39 16.77
N ARG A 190 -6.15 9.65 16.31
CA ARG A 190 -4.78 9.85 16.79
C ARG A 190 -4.25 11.23 16.41
N ASN A 191 -4.59 11.78 15.24
CA ASN A 191 -4.24 13.16 14.88
C ASN A 191 -4.73 14.15 15.93
N GLU A 192 -6.01 14.02 16.28
CA GLU A 192 -6.65 14.94 17.21
C GLU A 192 -6.00 14.86 18.60
N GLU A 193 -5.55 13.68 19.00
CA GLU A 193 -4.79 13.48 20.24
C GLU A 193 -3.37 14.05 20.15
N TYR A 194 -2.66 13.82 19.04
CA TYR A 194 -1.34 14.38 18.79
C TYR A 194 -1.35 15.92 18.82
N ILE A 195 -2.27 16.55 18.08
CA ILE A 195 -2.41 18.01 18.02
C ILE A 195 -2.71 18.61 19.40
N LYS A 196 -3.48 17.90 20.24
CA LYS A 196 -3.75 18.35 21.63
C LYS A 196 -2.49 18.35 22.49
N ILE A 197 -1.52 17.47 22.23
CA ILE A 197 -0.29 17.32 23.03
C ILE A 197 0.83 18.22 22.49
N HIS A 198 1.03 18.23 21.16
CA HIS A 198 2.19 18.83 20.51
C HIS A 198 1.87 20.12 19.74
N GLY A 199 0.59 20.46 19.61
CA GLY A 199 0.13 21.53 18.72
C GLY A 199 0.01 21.05 17.28
N GLU A 200 -0.45 21.94 16.40
CA GLU A 200 -0.47 21.67 14.95
C GLU A 200 0.94 21.35 14.46
N PRO A 201 1.11 20.35 13.56
CA PRO A 201 2.38 20.10 12.91
C PRO A 201 2.86 21.38 12.22
N VAL A 202 4.13 21.73 12.43
CA VAL A 202 4.77 22.80 11.68
C VAL A 202 5.50 22.12 10.54
N TYR A 203 4.92 22.21 9.34
CA TYR A 203 5.63 21.87 8.12
C TYR A 203 6.56 23.04 7.81
N ASP A 204 7.86 22.79 7.70
CA ASP A 204 8.78 23.81 7.17
C ASP A 204 8.39 23.99 5.70
N ASP A 205 7.65 25.05 5.40
CA ASP A 205 7.38 25.53 4.04
C ASP A 205 8.66 26.13 3.38
N GLU A 206 9.86 25.91 3.94
CA GLU A 206 11.15 26.34 3.39
C GLU A 206 11.67 25.35 2.31
N GLU A 207 10.85 25.10 1.29
CA GLU A 207 11.33 24.91 -0.08
C GLU A 207 10.55 25.85 -1.00
N GLY A 208 10.62 27.14 -0.68
CA GLY A 208 10.19 28.24 -1.52
C GLY A 208 11.38 29.06 -1.99
N GLU A 209 12.02 28.64 -3.09
CA GLU A 209 12.50 29.47 -4.22
C GLU A 209 13.18 28.62 -5.31
#